data_AF-A0A3D5E7F7-F1
#
_entry.id   AF-A0A3D5E7F7-F1
#
_cell.length_a   1.000
_cell.length_b   1.000
_cell.length_c   1.000
_cell.angle_alpha   90.00
_cell.angle_beta   90.00
_cell.angle_gamma   90.00
#
_symmetry.space_group_name_H-M   'P 1'
#
loop_
_entity.id
_entity.type
_entity.pdbx_description
1 polymer ?
#
loop_
_entity_poly.entity_id
_entity_poly.type
_entity_poly.pdbx_seq_one_letter_code
_entity_poly.pdbx_strand_id
1 'polypeptide(L)'
;MLDGIAPLDFRVLNLARGVAGAYAMRLLSDLGAPCSWWRWTEPRPGDWPSSDLVRAYFEDGVELYNEHLDRNALLDKLPAIAPYFDLILTDFTLPELEQDVLFRLLKTSNPAIVVANADHYGRTGPYARWAGDELTDYALGGYWSIAGLPEREPLRVPGHQAQFHAGLQVAFASLAGLRHARRTGEGQEIEVSAADAMLGAHWSTTVAWTHEGRVFMRTGSDLYRAKDGWVHFYSLLIHQDVLLLLDRPDLASHEDYQTALGRREHLEEIEAIAREWCAKHPVMEIIEKAQSMRVPMTPMADVPWLLADDHLADRKYFRDCKGSPMPGRPYQWTNPWPDLPPSKNLELAFARGEPQPLKGGQIDESLPFSGLRVIEVTNNWAGPIACRHLADLGAEVIKVELAARPATRASHYAGLDPGKYHWNTSGYFNEMNRNKRDIALNLATDKG
;
A
#
# COMPACT_ATOMS: atom_id res chain seq x y z
N MET A 1 21.80 13.49 -23.14
CA MET A 1 21.40 12.24 -22.49
C MET A 1 21.86 12.35 -21.04
N LEU A 2 20.93 12.24 -20.08
CA LEU A 2 21.29 12.16 -18.66
C LEU A 2 21.80 10.75 -18.43
N ASP A 3 23.10 10.54 -18.63
CA ASP A 3 23.72 9.24 -18.43
C ASP A 3 23.66 8.90 -16.93
N GLY A 4 22.96 7.81 -16.59
CA GLY A 4 23.25 7.00 -15.41
C GLY A 4 22.84 7.51 -14.02
N ILE A 5 22.02 8.54 -13.88
CA ILE A 5 21.55 8.97 -12.54
C ILE A 5 20.38 8.10 -12.11
N ALA A 6 20.62 7.22 -11.14
CA ALA A 6 19.56 6.46 -10.48
C ALA A 6 18.55 7.41 -9.80
N PRO A 7 17.25 7.09 -9.76
CA PRO A 7 16.23 7.96 -9.16
C PRO A 7 16.49 8.18 -7.67
N LEU A 8 17.05 7.16 -7.03
CA LEU A 8 17.38 7.13 -5.62
C LEU A 8 18.89 7.05 -5.45
N ASP A 9 19.47 8.17 -5.04
CA ASP A 9 20.89 8.29 -4.70
C ASP A 9 21.13 7.98 -3.20
N PHE A 10 20.73 6.79 -2.75
CA PHE A 10 20.95 6.32 -1.39
C PHE A 10 21.08 4.80 -1.35
N ARG A 11 21.80 4.29 -0.36
CA ARG A 11 22.25 2.90 -0.26
C ARG A 11 21.52 2.20 0.87
N VAL A 12 21.01 1.01 0.60
CA VAL A 12 20.16 0.26 1.52
C VAL A 12 20.86 -1.03 1.93
N LEU A 13 20.94 -1.28 3.24
CA LEU A 13 21.24 -2.60 3.80
C LEU A 13 19.97 -3.23 4.35
N ASN A 14 19.59 -4.38 3.83
CA ASN A 14 18.53 -5.20 4.43
C ASN A 14 19.13 -6.24 5.36
N LEU A 15 18.79 -6.15 6.64
CA LEU A 15 19.06 -7.14 7.68
C LEU A 15 17.82 -7.96 8.04
N ALA A 16 16.64 -7.54 7.57
CA ALA A 16 15.38 -8.17 7.90
C ALA A 16 15.31 -9.59 7.34
N ARG A 17 14.66 -10.46 8.10
CA ARG A 17 14.36 -11.85 7.77
C ARG A 17 12.93 -12.03 7.25
N GLY A 18 12.02 -11.13 7.61
CA GLY A 18 10.60 -11.20 7.31
C GLY A 18 10.22 -10.62 5.95
N VAL A 19 8.95 -10.84 5.60
CA VAL A 19 8.37 -10.44 4.30
C VAL A 19 8.35 -8.92 4.13
N ALA A 20 8.00 -8.17 5.19
CA ALA A 20 7.87 -6.71 5.11
C ALA A 20 9.19 -6.02 4.73
N GLY A 21 10.30 -6.37 5.39
CA GLY A 21 11.62 -5.81 5.08
C GLY A 21 12.11 -6.18 3.69
N ALA A 22 11.94 -7.45 3.28
CA ALA A 22 12.24 -7.90 1.92
C ALA A 22 11.44 -7.13 0.86
N TYR A 23 10.15 -6.90 1.10
CA TYR A 23 9.30 -6.15 0.17
C TYR A 23 9.62 -4.67 0.12
N ALA A 24 9.91 -4.04 1.26
CA ALA A 24 10.38 -2.66 1.28
C ALA A 24 11.68 -2.50 0.47
N MET A 25 12.64 -3.40 0.66
CA MET A 25 13.88 -3.44 -0.13
C MET A 25 13.58 -3.60 -1.64
N ARG A 26 12.70 -4.55 -2.01
CA ARG A 26 12.29 -4.75 -3.41
C ARG A 26 11.73 -3.48 -4.04
N LEU A 27 10.85 -2.77 -3.33
CA LEU A 27 10.25 -1.52 -3.81
C LEU A 27 11.31 -0.44 -4.01
N LEU A 28 12.24 -0.30 -3.07
CA LEU A 28 13.35 0.67 -3.17
C LEU A 28 14.32 0.32 -4.30
N SER A 29 14.63 -0.97 -4.47
CA SER A 29 15.44 -1.48 -5.59
C SER A 29 14.75 -1.24 -6.94
N ASP A 30 13.44 -1.43 -7.02
CA ASP A 30 12.65 -1.11 -8.22
C ASP A 30 12.63 0.39 -8.54
N LEU A 31 12.78 1.24 -7.53
CA LEU A 31 13.00 2.68 -7.70
C LEU A 31 14.48 3.03 -7.92
N GLY A 32 15.37 2.04 -8.01
CA GLY A 32 16.76 2.20 -8.37
C GLY A 32 17.72 2.47 -7.22
N ALA A 33 17.29 2.32 -5.96
CA ALA A 33 18.21 2.35 -4.84
C ALA A 33 19.13 1.12 -4.91
N PRO A 34 20.44 1.30 -4.77
CA PRO A 34 21.32 0.16 -4.59
C PRO A 34 21.06 -0.55 -3.27
N CYS A 35 20.76 -1.85 -3.34
CA CYS A 35 20.34 -2.65 -2.21
C CYS A 35 21.30 -3.82 -1.98
N SER A 36 21.78 -3.94 -0.76
CA SER A 36 22.50 -5.11 -0.28
C SER A 36 21.61 -5.86 0.71
N TRP A 37 21.54 -7.19 0.61
CA TRP A 37 20.83 -8.03 1.56
C TRP A 37 21.82 -8.96 2.26
N TRP A 38 21.88 -8.83 3.59
CA TRP A 38 22.58 -9.79 4.42
C TRP A 38 21.71 -11.02 4.66
N ARG A 39 22.16 -12.16 4.14
CA ARG A 39 21.53 -13.45 4.37
C ARG A 39 22.09 -14.11 5.62
N TRP A 40 21.19 -14.42 6.53
CA TRP A 40 21.48 -15.20 7.70
C TRP A 40 21.67 -16.66 7.30
N THR A 41 22.82 -17.22 7.62
CA THR A 41 23.18 -18.61 7.25
C THR A 41 22.46 -19.67 8.09
N GLU A 42 21.88 -19.27 9.23
CA GLU A 42 21.03 -20.14 10.06
C GLU A 42 19.56 -19.73 9.87
N PRO A 43 18.79 -20.49 9.05
CA PRO A 43 17.38 -20.20 8.85
C PRO A 43 16.59 -20.46 10.13
N ARG A 44 15.75 -19.51 10.51
CA ARG A 44 14.75 -19.67 11.58
C ARG A 44 13.37 -19.96 10.99
N PRO A 45 12.48 -20.63 11.74
CA PRO A 45 11.08 -20.69 11.37
C PRO A 45 10.53 -19.28 11.13
N GLY A 46 9.94 -19.03 9.96
CA GLY A 46 9.43 -17.72 9.56
C GLY A 46 10.36 -16.89 8.67
N ASP A 47 11.63 -17.29 8.48
CA ASP A 47 12.54 -16.60 7.58
C ASP A 47 12.01 -16.63 6.12
N TRP A 48 12.03 -15.47 5.47
CA TRP A 48 11.57 -15.24 4.12
C TRP A 48 12.72 -14.70 3.24
N PRO A 49 12.85 -15.12 1.97
CA PRO A 49 11.89 -15.91 1.18
C PRO A 49 12.05 -17.42 1.31
N SER A 50 10.93 -18.15 1.40
CA SER A 50 10.91 -19.58 1.73
C SER A 50 11.09 -20.53 0.53
N SER A 51 10.99 -20.04 -0.71
CA SER A 51 11.15 -20.83 -1.93
C SER A 51 12.09 -20.17 -2.93
N ASP A 52 12.73 -20.97 -3.78
CA ASP A 52 13.74 -20.48 -4.73
C ASP A 52 13.18 -19.51 -5.79
N LEU A 53 11.92 -19.71 -6.18
CA LEU A 53 11.26 -18.84 -7.14
C LEU A 53 10.95 -17.47 -6.54
N VAL A 54 10.44 -17.44 -5.31
CA VAL A 54 10.21 -16.18 -4.58
C VAL A 54 11.54 -15.50 -4.29
N ARG A 55 12.56 -16.25 -3.89
CA ARG A 55 13.93 -15.75 -3.73
C ARG A 55 14.43 -15.06 -4.98
N ALA A 56 14.28 -15.68 -6.15
CA ALA A 56 14.69 -15.08 -7.41
C ALA A 56 14.04 -13.70 -7.63
N TYR A 57 12.75 -13.54 -7.31
CA TYR A 57 12.03 -12.28 -7.47
C TYR A 57 12.52 -11.16 -6.55
N PHE A 58 12.70 -11.43 -5.25
CA PHE A 58 13.20 -10.41 -4.30
C PHE A 58 14.72 -10.20 -4.41
N GLU A 59 15.43 -11.24 -4.85
CA GLU A 59 16.84 -11.36 -5.25
C GLU A 59 17.28 -10.44 -6.38
N ASP A 60 16.37 -10.22 -7.32
CA ASP A 60 16.69 -9.63 -8.61
C ASP A 60 17.14 -8.17 -8.49
N GLY A 61 18.37 -7.88 -8.91
CA GLY A 61 19.00 -6.56 -8.83
C GLY A 61 19.65 -6.23 -7.48
N VAL A 62 19.68 -7.17 -6.53
CA VAL A 62 20.19 -6.98 -5.15
C VAL A 62 21.55 -7.67 -4.96
N GLU A 63 22.45 -7.03 -4.22
CA GLU A 63 23.73 -7.60 -3.83
C GLU A 63 23.58 -8.50 -2.59
N LEU A 64 24.05 -9.75 -2.65
CA LEU A 64 23.87 -10.70 -1.55
C LEU A 64 25.15 -10.90 -0.74
N TYR A 65 25.03 -10.73 0.58
CA TYR A 65 26.09 -11.02 1.54
C TYR A 65 25.72 -12.26 2.35
N ASN A 66 26.52 -13.30 2.21
CA ASN A 66 26.36 -14.54 2.96
C ASN A 66 27.50 -14.62 3.97
N GLU A 67 27.27 -14.16 5.19
CA GLU A 67 28.20 -14.32 6.30
C GLU A 67 27.49 -14.92 7.51
N HIS A 68 28.18 -15.83 8.20
CA HIS A 68 27.70 -16.43 9.44
C HIS A 68 28.07 -15.52 10.61
N LEU A 69 27.15 -14.61 10.98
CA LEU A 69 27.28 -13.80 12.19
C LEU A 69 26.17 -14.15 13.16
N ASP A 70 26.55 -14.36 14.43
CA ASP A 70 25.61 -14.26 15.53
C ASP A 70 25.23 -12.79 15.77
N ARG A 71 24.26 -12.58 16.66
CA ARG A 71 23.78 -11.25 17.01
C ARG A 71 24.91 -10.31 17.48
N ASN A 72 25.80 -10.78 18.34
CA ASN A 72 26.82 -9.94 18.96
C ASN A 72 27.87 -9.54 17.91
N ALA A 73 28.32 -10.51 17.11
CA ALA A 73 29.26 -10.27 16.03
C ALA A 73 28.68 -9.31 14.97
N LEU A 74 27.38 -9.38 14.70
CA LEU A 74 26.71 -8.38 13.85
C LEU A 74 26.78 -6.99 14.49
N LEU A 75 26.33 -6.84 15.73
CA LEU A 75 26.31 -5.54 16.41
C LEU A 75 27.70 -4.91 16.52
N ASP A 76 28.75 -5.71 16.71
CA ASP A 76 30.14 -5.24 16.74
C ASP A 76 30.61 -4.74 15.36
N LYS A 77 30.14 -5.37 14.28
CA LYS A 77 30.52 -5.01 12.90
C LYS A 77 29.72 -3.83 12.34
N LEU A 78 28.47 -3.65 12.78
CA LEU A 78 27.55 -2.66 12.23
C LEU A 78 28.07 -1.20 12.25
N PRO A 79 28.70 -0.70 13.33
CA PRO A 79 29.29 0.65 13.33
C PRO A 79 30.30 0.89 12.21
N ALA A 80 31.15 -0.10 11.91
CA ALA A 80 32.17 0.03 10.88
C ALA A 80 31.57 0.08 9.46
N ILE A 81 30.40 -0.52 9.26
CA ILE A 81 29.74 -0.53 7.95
C ILE A 81 28.68 0.58 7.79
N ALA A 82 28.16 1.14 8.88
CA ALA A 82 27.13 2.17 8.86
C ALA A 82 27.43 3.37 7.95
N PRO A 83 28.68 3.87 7.84
CA PRO A 83 29.02 4.99 6.95
C PRO A 83 28.88 4.68 5.44
N TYR A 84 28.72 3.40 5.08
CA TYR A 84 28.54 2.93 3.70
C TYR A 84 27.08 2.76 3.30
N PHE A 85 26.15 2.98 4.22
CA PHE A 85 24.72 2.91 3.98
C PHE A 85 24.02 4.17 4.45
N ASP A 86 22.84 4.40 3.90
CA ASP A 86 21.99 5.53 4.24
C ASP A 86 20.68 5.06 4.89
N LEU A 87 20.29 3.82 4.59
CA LEU A 87 19.14 3.13 5.18
C LEU A 87 19.53 1.72 5.62
N ILE A 88 19.14 1.34 6.83
CA ILE A 88 19.15 -0.06 7.29
C ILE A 88 17.72 -0.51 7.55
N LEU A 89 17.30 -1.58 6.86
CA LEU A 89 16.04 -2.26 7.11
C LEU A 89 16.26 -3.41 8.07
N THR A 90 15.40 -3.56 9.07
CA THR A 90 15.46 -4.62 10.07
C THR A 90 14.07 -5.02 10.53
N ASP A 91 13.98 -6.14 11.23
CA ASP A 91 12.78 -6.68 11.89
C ASP A 91 13.11 -7.20 13.30
N PHE A 92 14.17 -6.66 13.90
CA PHE A 92 14.61 -7.10 15.22
C PHE A 92 13.56 -6.75 16.29
N THR A 93 13.14 -7.79 17.00
CA THR A 93 12.11 -7.70 18.05
C THR A 93 12.73 -7.44 19.44
N LEU A 94 11.91 -7.15 20.45
CA LEU A 94 12.32 -7.30 21.85
C LEU A 94 12.15 -8.79 22.22
N PRO A 95 13.19 -9.54 22.65
CA PRO A 95 14.43 -9.18 23.35
C PRO A 95 15.71 -9.15 22.48
N GLU A 96 15.55 -9.20 21.16
CA GLU A 96 16.67 -9.23 20.22
C GLU A 96 17.45 -7.93 20.18
N LEU A 97 16.88 -6.79 20.60
CA LEU A 97 17.59 -5.52 20.85
C LEU A 97 16.68 -4.61 21.69
N GLU A 98 17.19 -4.08 22.82
CA GLU A 98 16.48 -3.02 23.55
C GLU A 98 16.18 -1.82 22.63
N GLN A 99 15.15 -1.06 22.99
CA GLN A 99 14.67 0.09 22.22
C GLN A 99 15.83 1.05 21.88
N ASP A 100 15.90 1.42 20.61
CA ASP A 100 16.85 2.37 20.02
C ASP A 100 18.35 2.04 20.17
N VAL A 101 18.72 0.83 20.64
CA VAL A 101 20.13 0.45 20.78
C VAL A 101 20.82 0.43 19.43
N LEU A 102 20.20 -0.17 18.42
CA LEU A 102 20.76 -0.27 17.08
C LEU A 102 20.93 1.10 16.45
N PHE A 103 19.90 1.95 16.48
CA PHE A 103 19.96 3.29 15.94
C PHE A 103 21.03 4.15 16.63
N ARG A 104 21.06 4.18 17.97
CA ARG A 104 22.07 4.93 18.72
C ARG A 104 23.48 4.47 18.39
N LEU A 105 23.69 3.16 18.29
CA LEU A 105 24.98 2.58 17.94
C LEU A 105 25.44 3.05 16.54
N LEU A 106 24.59 2.91 15.52
CA LEU A 106 24.90 3.29 14.14
C LEU A 106 25.10 4.80 13.98
N LYS A 107 24.29 5.61 14.69
CA LYS A 107 24.34 7.07 14.65
C LYS A 107 25.71 7.64 15.05
N THR A 108 26.46 6.95 15.91
CA THR A 108 27.83 7.36 16.28
C THR A 108 28.79 7.42 15.09
N SER A 109 28.57 6.56 14.09
CA SER A 109 29.43 6.44 12.91
C SER A 109 28.82 7.12 11.68
N ASN A 110 27.49 7.24 11.65
CA ASN A 110 26.76 7.93 10.60
C ASN A 110 25.55 8.69 11.20
N PRO A 111 25.68 9.99 11.52
CA PRO A 111 24.59 10.78 12.10
C PRO A 111 23.32 10.87 11.23
N ALA A 112 23.48 10.72 9.91
CA ALA A 112 22.40 10.80 8.92
C ALA A 112 21.71 9.45 8.65
N ILE A 113 22.12 8.36 9.32
CA ILE A 113 21.61 7.01 9.05
C ILE A 113 20.12 6.90 9.37
N VAL A 114 19.34 6.30 8.47
CA VAL A 114 17.95 5.92 8.74
C VAL A 114 17.90 4.43 9.09
N VAL A 115 17.19 4.08 10.15
CA VAL A 115 16.95 2.69 10.53
C VAL A 115 15.45 2.47 10.53
N ALA A 116 14.94 1.59 9.67
CA ALA A 116 13.52 1.27 9.60
C ALA A 116 13.29 -0.18 10.05
N ASN A 117 12.52 -0.32 11.12
CA ASN A 117 12.14 -1.60 11.71
C ASN A 117 10.72 -1.97 11.29
N ALA A 118 10.57 -3.16 10.73
CA ALA A 118 9.30 -3.76 10.36
C ALA A 118 8.98 -4.89 11.35
N ASP A 119 8.05 -4.66 12.27
CA ASP A 119 7.65 -5.62 13.30
C ASP A 119 6.15 -5.95 13.19
N HIS A 120 5.70 -6.97 13.91
CA HIS A 120 4.30 -7.39 13.97
C HIS A 120 3.41 -6.41 14.75
N TYR A 121 3.87 -5.96 15.93
CA TYR A 121 3.03 -5.23 16.90
C TYR A 121 3.64 -3.92 17.40
N GLY A 122 4.84 -3.57 16.95
CA GLY A 122 5.58 -2.40 17.40
C GLY A 122 6.32 -2.68 18.72
N ARG A 123 7.23 -1.79 19.11
CA ARG A 123 8.12 -2.01 20.26
C ARG A 123 7.59 -1.40 21.55
N THR A 124 6.39 -0.81 21.51
CA THR A 124 5.72 -0.21 22.67
C THR A 124 4.36 -0.81 22.94
N GLY A 125 3.88 -0.68 24.18
CA GLY A 125 2.58 -1.20 24.60
C GLY A 125 2.59 -2.68 25.03
N PRO A 126 1.41 -3.21 25.40
CA PRO A 126 1.29 -4.52 26.05
C PRO A 126 1.64 -5.70 25.12
N TYR A 127 1.60 -5.50 23.80
CA TYR A 127 1.82 -6.56 22.80
C TYR A 127 3.22 -6.53 22.18
N ALA A 128 4.09 -5.61 22.61
CA ALA A 128 5.43 -5.42 22.05
C ALA A 128 6.39 -6.62 22.19
N ARG A 129 5.99 -7.64 22.95
CA ARG A 129 6.75 -8.88 23.16
C ARG A 129 6.01 -10.11 22.65
N TRP A 130 4.88 -9.94 21.99
CA TRP A 130 4.13 -11.05 21.43
C TRP A 130 4.84 -11.55 20.18
N ALA A 131 4.87 -12.87 20.02
CA ALA A 131 5.22 -13.47 18.74
C ALA A 131 4.11 -13.19 17.73
N GLY A 132 4.49 -12.85 16.50
CA GLY A 132 3.57 -12.60 15.41
C GLY A 132 3.93 -13.37 14.16
N ASP A 133 2.94 -13.54 13.31
CA ASP A 133 3.05 -13.97 11.92
C ASP A 133 1.96 -13.25 11.09
N GLU A 134 1.92 -13.52 9.80
CA GLU A 134 0.92 -12.95 8.90
C GLU A 134 -0.53 -13.13 9.39
N LEU A 135 -0.86 -14.29 9.97
CA LEU A 135 -2.23 -14.59 10.39
C LEU A 135 -2.59 -13.81 11.65
N THR A 136 -1.67 -13.70 12.61
CA THR A 136 -1.90 -12.92 13.82
C THR A 136 -1.99 -11.43 13.52
N ASP A 137 -1.18 -10.93 12.58
CA ASP A 137 -1.24 -9.54 12.10
C ASP A 137 -2.61 -9.23 11.49
N TYR A 138 -3.11 -10.13 10.64
CA TYR A 138 -4.41 -9.99 9.98
C TYR A 138 -5.59 -10.06 10.98
N ALA A 139 -5.45 -10.90 12.00
CA ALA A 139 -6.43 -11.06 13.07
C ALA A 139 -6.54 -9.78 13.91
N LEU A 140 -5.40 -9.32 14.43
CA LEU A 140 -5.33 -8.17 15.33
C LEU A 140 -5.58 -6.87 14.58
N GLY A 141 -5.10 -6.77 13.34
CA GLY A 141 -5.35 -5.65 12.43
C GLY A 141 -6.79 -5.56 11.93
N GLY A 142 -7.71 -6.40 12.41
CA GLY A 142 -9.16 -6.19 12.31
C GLY A 142 -9.83 -6.61 10.99
N TYR A 143 -9.08 -6.94 9.94
CA TYR A 143 -9.68 -7.28 8.64
C TYR A 143 -10.52 -8.57 8.67
N TRP A 144 -10.21 -9.53 9.54
CA TRP A 144 -11.06 -10.73 9.70
C TRP A 144 -12.45 -10.44 10.22
N SER A 145 -12.66 -9.33 10.94
CA SER A 145 -13.99 -8.98 11.44
C SER A 145 -14.98 -8.66 10.30
N ILE A 146 -14.48 -8.27 9.13
CA ILE A 146 -15.28 -7.78 7.99
C ILE A 146 -15.15 -8.62 6.71
N ALA A 147 -14.32 -9.66 6.71
CA ALA A 147 -14.07 -10.48 5.52
C ALA A 147 -14.83 -11.83 5.53
N GLY A 148 -15.61 -12.09 4.49
CA GLY A 148 -16.31 -13.36 4.26
C GLY A 148 -17.83 -13.25 4.42
N LEU A 149 -18.48 -14.40 4.59
CA LEU A 149 -19.93 -14.50 4.79
C LEU A 149 -20.29 -14.29 6.28
N PRO A 150 -21.42 -13.65 6.59
CA PRO A 150 -21.88 -13.46 7.98
C PRO A 150 -21.97 -14.76 8.79
N GLU A 151 -22.55 -15.79 8.18
CA GLU A 151 -22.92 -17.08 8.77
C GLU A 151 -21.79 -18.12 8.81
N ARG A 152 -20.60 -17.75 8.33
CA ARG A 152 -19.42 -18.63 8.29
C ARG A 152 -18.25 -18.02 9.05
N GLU A 153 -17.20 -18.83 9.23
CA GLU A 153 -15.93 -18.38 9.78
C GLU A 153 -15.32 -17.26 8.92
N PRO A 154 -14.62 -16.28 9.54
CA PRO A 154 -13.87 -15.26 8.81
C PRO A 154 -12.95 -15.83 7.72
N LEU A 155 -12.89 -15.15 6.58
CA LEU A 155 -11.98 -15.51 5.50
C LEU A 155 -10.75 -14.61 5.49
N ARG A 156 -9.58 -15.22 5.27
CA ARG A 156 -8.33 -14.49 5.01
C ARG A 156 -8.11 -14.30 3.52
N VAL A 157 -7.37 -13.25 3.17
CA VAL A 157 -6.74 -13.16 1.84
C VAL A 157 -5.51 -14.08 1.81
N PRO A 158 -5.27 -14.82 0.71
CA PRO A 158 -4.06 -15.64 0.57
C PRO A 158 -2.76 -14.83 0.56
N GLY A 159 -1.66 -15.50 0.87
CA GLY A 159 -0.32 -14.90 0.88
C GLY A 159 0.00 -14.14 2.16
N HIS A 160 0.83 -13.10 2.02
CA HIS A 160 1.39 -12.28 3.10
C HIS A 160 0.94 -10.81 3.00
N GLN A 161 -0.37 -10.58 2.95
CA GLN A 161 -0.93 -9.26 2.66
C GLN A 161 -0.62 -8.25 3.77
N ALA A 162 -0.76 -8.63 5.04
CA ALA A 162 -0.46 -7.73 6.16
C ALA A 162 1.00 -7.29 6.11
N GLN A 163 1.90 -8.24 5.86
CA GLN A 163 3.32 -7.96 5.74
C GLN A 163 3.69 -7.17 4.47
N PHE A 164 3.02 -7.38 3.33
CA PHE A 164 3.22 -6.55 2.13
C PHE A 164 2.72 -5.11 2.35
N HIS A 165 1.60 -4.93 3.04
CA HIS A 165 1.13 -3.61 3.46
C HIS A 165 2.14 -2.93 4.40
N ALA A 166 2.67 -3.65 5.38
CA ALA A 166 3.72 -3.15 6.25
C ALA A 166 4.97 -2.75 5.46
N GLY A 167 5.44 -3.60 4.52
CA GLY A 167 6.60 -3.30 3.67
C GLY A 167 6.42 -2.05 2.80
N LEU A 168 5.20 -1.80 2.30
CA LEU A 168 4.88 -0.56 1.58
C LEU A 168 5.01 0.67 2.50
N GLN A 169 4.51 0.59 3.73
CA GLN A 169 4.62 1.67 4.72
C GLN A 169 6.08 1.88 5.15
N VAL A 170 6.86 0.82 5.32
CA VAL A 170 8.31 0.87 5.62
C VAL A 170 9.04 1.59 4.50
N ALA A 171 8.78 1.25 3.24
CA ALA A 171 9.41 1.92 2.09
C ALA A 171 9.05 3.42 2.05
N PHE A 172 7.77 3.77 2.22
CA PHE A 172 7.30 5.16 2.24
C PHE A 172 7.93 5.97 3.39
N ALA A 173 7.86 5.45 4.61
CA ALA A 173 8.44 6.11 5.78
C ALA A 173 9.95 6.26 5.65
N SER A 174 10.65 5.25 5.10
CA SER A 174 12.09 5.32 4.84
C SER A 174 12.43 6.46 3.87
N LEU A 175 11.66 6.65 2.80
CA LEU A 175 11.84 7.78 1.88
C LEU A 175 11.66 9.14 2.59
N ALA A 176 10.69 9.24 3.50
CA ALA A 176 10.51 10.43 4.32
C ALA A 176 11.70 10.66 5.28
N GLY A 177 12.15 9.63 5.98
CA GLY A 177 13.32 9.69 6.87
C GLY A 177 14.61 10.07 6.12
N LEU A 178 14.84 9.50 4.94
CA LEU A 178 15.99 9.82 4.10
C LEU A 178 15.93 11.26 3.58
N ARG A 179 14.73 11.75 3.24
CA ARG A 179 14.53 13.15 2.87
C ARG A 179 14.82 14.08 4.05
N HIS A 180 14.39 13.74 5.26
CA HIS A 180 14.75 14.47 6.47
C HIS A 180 16.27 14.48 6.68
N ALA A 181 16.93 13.32 6.63
CA ALA A 181 18.38 13.21 6.78
C ALA A 181 19.16 14.06 5.77
N ARG A 182 18.73 14.10 4.51
CA ARG A 182 19.32 15.00 3.49
C ARG A 182 19.13 16.48 3.82
N ARG A 183 18.01 16.86 4.41
CA ARG A 183 17.73 18.27 4.77
C ARG A 183 18.53 18.71 5.98
N THR A 184 18.63 17.87 7.01
CA THR A 184 19.09 18.29 8.35
C THR A 184 20.45 17.70 8.73
N GLY A 185 20.90 16.64 8.06
CA GLY A 185 22.04 15.82 8.47
C GLY A 185 21.72 14.80 9.56
N GLU A 186 20.47 14.77 10.03
CA GLU A 186 20.04 13.91 11.14
C GLU A 186 19.16 12.77 10.63
N GLY A 187 19.60 11.55 10.90
CA GLY A 187 18.87 10.33 10.64
C GLY A 187 17.70 10.11 11.60
N GLN A 188 16.92 9.07 11.36
CA GLN A 188 15.79 8.69 12.22
C GLN A 188 15.70 7.17 12.39
N GLU A 189 15.16 6.77 13.54
CA GLU A 189 14.62 5.42 13.74
C GLU A 189 13.12 5.44 13.42
N ILE A 190 12.71 4.52 12.56
CA ILE A 190 11.35 4.38 12.06
C ILE A 190 10.86 3.01 12.49
N GLU A 191 9.64 2.97 13.02
CA GLU A 191 8.96 1.73 13.35
C GLU A 191 7.67 1.62 12.55
N VAL A 192 7.42 0.45 11.99
CA VAL A 192 6.17 0.09 11.36
C VAL A 192 5.72 -1.27 11.91
N SER A 193 4.53 -1.27 12.49
CA SER A 193 3.81 -2.47 12.91
C SER A 193 2.92 -2.97 11.76
N ALA A 194 2.96 -4.28 11.47
CA ALA A 194 2.08 -4.88 10.47
C ALA A 194 0.60 -4.82 10.87
N ALA A 195 0.29 -4.99 12.16
CA ALA A 195 -1.07 -4.82 12.67
C ALA A 195 -1.57 -3.38 12.51
N ASP A 196 -0.72 -2.38 12.76
CA ASP A 196 -1.08 -0.96 12.59
C ASP A 196 -1.23 -0.58 11.12
N ALA A 197 -0.35 -1.11 10.25
CA ALA A 197 -0.44 -0.92 8.80
C ALA A 197 -1.76 -1.47 8.26
N MET A 198 -2.19 -2.63 8.76
CA MET A 198 -3.50 -3.20 8.45
C MET A 198 -4.63 -2.32 8.97
N LEU A 199 -4.57 -1.87 10.22
CA LEU A 199 -5.59 -0.98 10.80
C LEU A 199 -5.74 0.33 10.00
N GLY A 200 -4.63 0.90 9.54
CA GLY A 200 -4.63 2.08 8.68
C GLY A 200 -5.28 1.85 7.30
N ALA A 201 -5.20 0.63 6.76
CA ALA A 201 -5.73 0.29 5.43
C ALA A 201 -7.27 0.25 5.36
N HIS A 202 -7.95 0.02 6.49
CA HIS A 202 -9.42 0.01 6.60
C HIS A 202 -9.97 1.10 7.53
N TRP A 203 -9.40 2.30 7.43
CA TRP A 203 -9.82 3.52 8.16
C TRP A 203 -11.33 3.74 8.19
N SER A 204 -12.06 3.32 7.16
CA SER A 204 -13.52 3.46 7.07
C SER A 204 -14.25 2.76 8.21
N THR A 205 -13.69 1.67 8.74
CA THR A 205 -14.27 0.97 9.91
C THR A 205 -14.18 1.84 11.16
N THR A 206 -13.02 2.47 11.41
CA THR A 206 -12.82 3.41 12.52
C THR A 206 -13.72 4.63 12.37
N VAL A 207 -13.81 5.20 11.17
CA VAL A 207 -14.65 6.38 10.91
C VAL A 207 -16.13 6.05 11.05
N ALA A 208 -16.59 4.89 10.57
CA ALA A 208 -17.97 4.44 10.76
C ALA A 208 -18.33 4.27 12.24
N TRP A 209 -17.45 3.69 13.04
CA TRP A 209 -17.70 3.58 14.47
C TRP A 209 -17.74 4.94 15.16
N THR A 210 -16.70 5.76 14.94
CA THR A 210 -16.53 7.04 15.66
C THR A 210 -17.54 8.11 15.24
N HIS A 211 -17.98 8.11 13.97
CA HIS A 211 -18.90 9.13 13.45
C HIS A 211 -20.33 8.61 13.31
N GLU A 212 -20.55 7.33 13.00
CA GLU A 212 -21.92 6.79 12.79
C GLU A 212 -22.40 5.91 13.96
N GLY A 213 -21.50 5.47 14.84
CA GLY A 213 -21.80 4.40 15.82
C GLY A 213 -21.97 3.02 15.17
N ARG A 214 -21.56 2.88 13.89
CA ARG A 214 -21.77 1.66 13.10
C ARG A 214 -20.54 0.77 13.13
N VAL A 215 -20.77 -0.50 13.45
CA VAL A 215 -19.76 -1.57 13.32
C VAL A 215 -19.94 -2.23 11.95
N PHE A 216 -18.86 -2.30 11.18
CA PHE A 216 -18.89 -3.02 9.90
C PHE A 216 -18.97 -4.51 10.16
N MET A 217 -19.78 -5.20 9.35
CA MET A 217 -19.98 -6.63 9.42
C MET A 217 -19.58 -7.26 8.10
N ARG A 218 -19.28 -8.56 8.13
CA ARG A 218 -19.16 -9.41 6.94
C ARG A 218 -20.44 -9.32 6.11
N THR A 219 -20.33 -9.10 4.80
CA THR A 219 -21.47 -8.98 3.88
C THR A 219 -21.47 -10.01 2.75
N GLY A 220 -20.47 -10.91 2.70
CA GLY A 220 -20.33 -11.89 1.62
C GLY A 220 -19.46 -11.38 0.47
N SER A 221 -19.83 -11.76 -0.75
CA SER A 221 -19.04 -11.53 -1.95
C SER A 221 -19.89 -10.94 -3.06
N ASP A 222 -19.34 -9.94 -3.75
CA ASP A 222 -19.91 -9.33 -4.95
C ASP A 222 -19.57 -10.12 -6.24
N LEU A 223 -19.26 -11.41 -6.11
CA LEU A 223 -18.96 -12.31 -7.23
C LEU A 223 -20.21 -13.10 -7.66
N TYR A 224 -20.48 -13.06 -8.96
CA TYR A 224 -21.59 -13.78 -9.58
C TYR A 224 -21.05 -14.84 -10.53
N ARG A 225 -21.60 -16.05 -10.44
CA ARG A 225 -21.22 -17.15 -11.33
C ARG A 225 -21.79 -16.87 -12.71
N ALA A 226 -20.91 -16.77 -13.69
CA ALA A 226 -21.24 -16.72 -15.11
C ALA A 226 -21.22 -18.13 -15.73
N LYS A 227 -21.61 -18.24 -17.00
CA LYS A 227 -21.65 -19.52 -17.73
C LYS A 227 -20.31 -20.26 -17.73
N ASP A 228 -19.20 -19.52 -17.86
CA ASP A 228 -17.84 -20.04 -18.04
C ASP A 228 -16.82 -19.44 -17.06
N GLY A 229 -17.27 -18.77 -15.99
CA GLY A 229 -16.38 -18.18 -14.99
C GLY A 229 -17.11 -17.38 -13.93
N TRP A 230 -16.45 -16.37 -13.39
CA TRP A 230 -17.02 -15.45 -12.41
C TRP A 230 -16.82 -14.00 -12.85
N VAL A 231 -17.80 -13.17 -12.53
CA VAL A 231 -17.73 -11.72 -12.71
C VAL A 231 -17.84 -11.03 -11.36
N HIS A 232 -17.07 -9.97 -11.17
CA HIS A 232 -17.19 -9.07 -10.03
C HIS A 232 -18.09 -7.89 -10.42
N PHE A 233 -19.03 -7.55 -9.53
CA PHE A 233 -19.91 -6.40 -9.69
C PHE A 233 -19.61 -5.37 -8.61
N TYR A 234 -19.10 -4.19 -8.97
CA TYR A 234 -18.92 -3.13 -7.97
C TYR A 234 -20.27 -2.50 -7.60
N SER A 235 -20.88 -2.99 -6.51
CA SER A 235 -22.11 -2.50 -5.88
C SER A 235 -23.32 -2.32 -6.81
N LEU A 236 -24.14 -3.38 -6.93
CA LEU A 236 -25.39 -3.41 -7.72
C LEU A 236 -26.31 -2.20 -7.47
N LEU A 237 -26.34 -1.70 -6.24
CA LEU A 237 -27.32 -0.70 -5.78
C LEU A 237 -27.08 0.71 -6.34
N ILE A 238 -25.84 1.06 -6.64
CA ILE A 238 -25.45 2.42 -6.98
C ILE A 238 -25.70 2.71 -8.47
N HIS A 239 -25.70 1.69 -9.31
CA HIS A 239 -25.88 1.84 -10.75
C HIS A 239 -27.36 1.73 -11.14
N GLN A 240 -27.98 2.86 -11.51
CA GLN A 240 -29.37 2.90 -11.94
C GLN A 240 -29.63 2.00 -13.16
N ASP A 241 -28.63 1.86 -14.04
CA ASP A 241 -28.73 1.07 -15.26
C ASP A 241 -28.53 -0.45 -15.04
N VAL A 242 -28.34 -0.90 -13.78
CA VAL A 242 -28.12 -2.32 -13.47
C VAL A 242 -29.29 -3.18 -13.93
N LEU A 243 -30.53 -2.71 -13.79
CA LEU A 243 -31.71 -3.48 -14.19
C LEU A 243 -31.83 -3.58 -15.71
N LEU A 244 -31.36 -2.56 -16.45
CA LEU A 244 -31.26 -2.63 -17.91
C LEU A 244 -30.16 -3.61 -18.34
N LEU A 245 -29.02 -3.63 -17.64
CA LEU A 245 -27.95 -4.60 -17.87
C LEU A 245 -28.45 -6.04 -17.69
N LEU A 246 -29.27 -6.27 -16.68
CA LEU A 246 -29.87 -7.57 -16.34
C LEU A 246 -31.13 -7.92 -17.15
N ASP A 247 -31.41 -7.17 -18.23
CA ASP A 247 -32.58 -7.36 -19.11
C ASP A 247 -33.94 -7.28 -18.37
N ARG A 248 -34.01 -6.40 -17.37
CA ARG A 248 -35.23 -6.05 -16.61
C ARG A 248 -35.64 -4.58 -16.78
N PRO A 249 -35.98 -4.14 -18.01
CA PRO A 249 -36.47 -2.78 -18.25
C PRO A 249 -37.80 -2.51 -17.55
N ASP A 250 -38.59 -3.56 -17.27
CA ASP A 250 -39.80 -3.49 -16.46
C ASP A 250 -39.50 -2.96 -15.05
N LEU A 251 -38.53 -3.57 -14.34
CA LEU A 251 -38.10 -3.08 -13.02
C LEU A 251 -37.39 -1.73 -13.11
N ALA A 252 -36.57 -1.53 -14.15
CA ALA A 252 -35.87 -0.26 -14.36
C ALA A 252 -36.83 0.94 -14.51
N SER A 253 -38.09 0.70 -14.88
CA SER A 253 -39.14 1.72 -15.00
C SER A 253 -40.10 1.78 -13.80
N HIS A 254 -40.05 0.79 -12.91
CA HIS A 254 -40.92 0.70 -11.74
C HIS A 254 -40.49 1.71 -10.66
N GLU A 255 -41.46 2.34 -9.98
CA GLU A 255 -41.21 3.43 -9.03
C GLU A 255 -40.30 3.01 -7.86
N ASP A 256 -40.50 1.80 -7.35
CA ASP A 256 -39.73 1.23 -6.23
C ASP A 256 -38.23 1.04 -6.54
N TYR A 257 -37.81 0.99 -7.80
CA TYR A 257 -36.41 0.76 -8.17
C TYR A 257 -35.72 2.02 -8.73
N GLN A 258 -36.43 3.15 -8.85
CA GLN A 258 -35.87 4.39 -9.39
C GLN A 258 -34.77 4.97 -8.48
N THR A 259 -34.90 4.79 -7.17
CA THR A 259 -33.98 5.37 -6.19
C THR A 259 -32.98 4.34 -5.67
N ALA A 260 -31.81 4.81 -5.22
CA ALA A 260 -30.82 3.93 -4.58
C ALA A 260 -31.36 3.32 -3.26
N LEU A 261 -32.26 4.02 -2.57
CA LEU A 261 -32.91 3.50 -1.36
C LEU A 261 -33.89 2.37 -1.71
N GLY A 262 -34.77 2.58 -2.68
CA GLY A 262 -35.72 1.56 -3.10
C GLY A 262 -35.01 0.30 -3.63
N ARG A 263 -33.98 0.46 -4.47
CA ARG A 263 -33.14 -0.71 -4.87
C ARG A 263 -32.50 -1.42 -3.68
N ARG A 264 -32.14 -0.71 -2.60
CA ARG A 264 -31.58 -1.32 -1.39
C ARG A 264 -32.64 -2.15 -0.65
N GLU A 265 -33.87 -1.66 -0.57
CA GLU A 265 -34.99 -2.39 0.02
C GLU A 265 -35.32 -3.68 -0.76
N HIS A 266 -35.01 -3.70 -2.07
CA HIS A 266 -35.18 -4.84 -2.96
C HIS A 266 -33.86 -5.56 -3.31
N LEU A 267 -32.79 -5.39 -2.53
CA LEU A 267 -31.46 -5.91 -2.89
C LEU A 267 -31.46 -7.42 -3.14
N GLU A 268 -32.10 -8.20 -2.27
CA GLU A 268 -32.13 -9.67 -2.38
C GLU A 268 -32.75 -10.14 -3.70
N GLU A 269 -33.80 -9.45 -4.17
CA GLU A 269 -34.42 -9.75 -5.46
C GLU A 269 -33.49 -9.39 -6.63
N ILE A 270 -32.85 -8.22 -6.58
CA ILE A 270 -31.90 -7.78 -7.61
C ILE A 270 -30.72 -8.75 -7.69
N GLU A 271 -30.20 -9.21 -6.55
CA GLU A 271 -29.13 -10.20 -6.49
C GLU A 271 -29.57 -11.55 -7.06
N ALA A 272 -30.79 -12.00 -6.78
CA ALA A 272 -31.32 -13.23 -7.35
C ALA A 272 -31.42 -13.15 -8.88
N ILE A 273 -31.93 -12.04 -9.41
CA ILE A 273 -31.96 -11.74 -10.86
C ILE A 273 -30.55 -11.73 -11.42
N ALA A 274 -29.62 -11.04 -10.77
CA ALA A 274 -28.22 -10.95 -11.22
C ALA A 274 -27.55 -12.33 -11.28
N ARG A 275 -27.77 -13.18 -10.26
CA ARG A 275 -27.25 -14.56 -10.22
C ARG A 275 -27.81 -15.40 -11.37
N GLU A 276 -29.12 -15.36 -11.59
CA GLU A 276 -29.76 -16.13 -12.66
C GLU A 276 -29.31 -15.64 -14.04
N TRP A 277 -29.25 -14.32 -14.24
CA TRP A 277 -28.85 -13.71 -15.50
C TRP A 277 -27.37 -14.00 -15.81
N CYS A 278 -26.47 -13.79 -14.86
CA CYS A 278 -25.04 -14.08 -15.06
C CYS A 278 -24.82 -15.54 -15.44
N ALA A 279 -25.50 -16.49 -14.78
CA ALA A 279 -25.33 -17.92 -15.04
C ALA A 279 -25.67 -18.33 -16.49
N LYS A 280 -26.44 -17.52 -17.22
CA LYS A 280 -26.83 -17.76 -18.61
C LYS A 280 -25.86 -17.17 -19.64
N HIS A 281 -25.00 -16.22 -19.25
CA HIS A 281 -24.14 -15.47 -20.15
C HIS A 281 -22.65 -15.78 -19.93
N PRO A 282 -21.83 -15.84 -21.00
CA PRO A 282 -20.37 -15.90 -20.89
C PRO A 282 -19.80 -14.67 -20.20
N VAL A 283 -18.68 -14.83 -19.48
CA VAL A 283 -18.02 -13.74 -18.74
C VAL A 283 -17.79 -12.51 -19.63
N MET A 284 -17.14 -12.66 -20.78
CA MET A 284 -16.78 -11.50 -21.60
C MET A 284 -17.98 -10.80 -22.24
N GLU A 285 -19.07 -11.51 -22.55
CA GLU A 285 -20.31 -10.89 -23.03
C GLU A 285 -20.92 -9.98 -21.95
N ILE A 286 -20.90 -10.44 -20.69
CA ILE A 286 -21.35 -9.64 -19.54
C ILE A 286 -20.47 -8.38 -19.39
N ILE A 287 -19.14 -8.55 -19.45
CA ILE A 287 -18.19 -7.45 -19.29
C ILE A 287 -18.35 -6.43 -20.42
N GLU A 288 -18.42 -6.85 -21.68
CA GLU A 288 -18.60 -5.95 -22.82
C GLU A 288 -19.90 -5.15 -22.72
N LYS A 289 -21.01 -5.81 -22.36
CA LYS A 289 -22.30 -5.14 -22.13
C LYS A 289 -22.20 -4.13 -21.00
N ALA A 290 -21.65 -4.52 -19.85
CA ALA A 290 -21.47 -3.65 -18.69
C ALA A 290 -20.60 -2.43 -19.02
N GLN A 291 -19.46 -2.62 -19.69
CA GLN A 291 -18.55 -1.54 -20.09
C GLN A 291 -19.23 -0.56 -21.07
N SER A 292 -20.03 -1.06 -22.02
CA SER A 292 -20.80 -0.20 -22.95
C SER A 292 -21.79 0.72 -22.22
N MET A 293 -22.26 0.29 -21.04
CA MET A 293 -23.19 1.02 -20.17
C MET A 293 -22.47 1.79 -19.05
N ARG A 294 -21.13 1.78 -19.02
CA ARG A 294 -20.30 2.38 -17.95
C ARG A 294 -20.59 1.80 -16.57
N VAL A 295 -20.97 0.53 -16.51
CA VAL A 295 -21.14 -0.22 -15.27
C VAL A 295 -19.82 -0.93 -14.92
N PRO A 296 -19.24 -0.70 -13.74
CA PRO A 296 -17.96 -1.26 -13.33
C PRO A 296 -18.10 -2.75 -12.98
N MET A 297 -17.86 -3.59 -13.98
CA MET A 297 -17.73 -5.04 -13.84
C MET A 297 -16.41 -5.52 -14.44
N THR A 298 -15.84 -6.57 -13.84
CA THR A 298 -14.58 -7.18 -14.29
C THR A 298 -14.64 -8.71 -14.20
N PRO A 299 -13.89 -9.45 -15.04
CA PRO A 299 -13.75 -10.89 -14.87
C PRO A 299 -12.97 -11.19 -13.58
N MET A 300 -13.23 -12.34 -12.97
CA MET A 300 -12.33 -12.91 -11.95
C MET A 300 -11.22 -13.70 -12.66
N ALA A 301 -10.09 -13.04 -12.88
CA ALA A 301 -8.94 -13.65 -13.56
C ALA A 301 -8.14 -14.57 -12.62
N ASP A 302 -7.63 -15.67 -13.15
CA ASP A 302 -6.58 -16.49 -12.54
C ASP A 302 -5.22 -16.21 -13.19
N VAL A 303 -4.15 -16.83 -12.68
CA VAL A 303 -2.78 -16.57 -13.17
C VAL A 303 -2.60 -16.95 -14.65
N PRO A 304 -3.05 -18.14 -15.14
CA PRO A 304 -3.01 -18.45 -16.57
C PRO A 304 -3.71 -17.40 -17.44
N TRP A 305 -4.89 -16.91 -17.03
CA TRP A 305 -5.58 -15.84 -17.74
C TRP A 305 -4.75 -14.55 -17.79
N LEU A 306 -4.21 -14.12 -16.64
CA LEU A 306 -3.40 -12.90 -16.56
C LEU A 306 -2.11 -12.98 -17.39
N LEU A 307 -1.47 -14.14 -17.46
CA LEU A 307 -0.26 -14.35 -18.28
C LEU A 307 -0.57 -14.34 -19.79
N ALA A 308 -1.79 -14.66 -20.18
CA ALA A 308 -2.26 -14.66 -21.56
C ALA A 308 -2.99 -13.36 -21.96
N ASP A 309 -3.13 -12.40 -21.05
CA ASP A 309 -3.90 -11.17 -21.27
C ASP A 309 -3.11 -10.17 -22.14
N ASP A 310 -3.69 -9.82 -23.29
CA ASP A 310 -3.12 -8.86 -24.24
C ASP A 310 -2.92 -7.48 -23.59
N HIS A 311 -3.80 -7.08 -22.66
CA HIS A 311 -3.66 -5.80 -21.98
C HIS A 311 -2.42 -5.75 -21.08
N LEU A 312 -2.15 -6.80 -20.31
CA LEU A 312 -0.91 -6.90 -19.50
C LEU A 312 0.34 -7.07 -20.38
N ALA A 313 0.23 -7.75 -21.52
CA ALA A 313 1.31 -7.87 -22.50
C ALA A 313 1.68 -6.51 -23.11
N ASP A 314 0.70 -5.72 -23.57
CA ASP A 314 0.90 -4.37 -24.11
C ASP A 314 1.50 -3.42 -23.07
N ARG A 315 1.10 -3.59 -21.81
CA ARG A 315 1.64 -2.83 -20.68
C ARG A 315 3.02 -3.30 -20.23
N LYS A 316 3.54 -4.40 -20.80
CA LYS A 316 4.80 -5.04 -20.39
C LYS A 316 4.86 -5.25 -18.89
N TYR A 317 3.74 -5.68 -18.30
CA TYR A 317 3.62 -5.78 -16.85
C TYR A 317 4.50 -6.90 -16.31
N PHE A 318 4.47 -8.08 -16.90
CA PHE A 318 5.35 -9.17 -16.46
C PHE A 318 6.78 -8.96 -16.98
N ARG A 319 7.75 -9.22 -16.11
CA ARG A 319 9.19 -9.22 -16.43
C ARG A 319 9.72 -10.65 -16.37
N ASP A 320 10.70 -10.97 -17.20
CA ASP A 320 11.43 -12.24 -17.04
C ASP A 320 12.39 -12.16 -15.86
N CYS A 321 12.32 -13.11 -14.95
CA CYS A 321 13.28 -13.31 -13.89
C CYS A 321 13.77 -14.77 -13.95
N LYS A 322 14.99 -14.97 -14.42
CA LYS A 322 15.63 -16.29 -14.58
C LYS A 322 14.76 -17.27 -15.39
N GLY A 323 14.14 -16.81 -16.49
CA GLY A 323 13.30 -17.63 -17.36
C GLY A 323 11.88 -17.88 -16.84
N SER A 324 11.43 -17.12 -15.85
CA SER A 324 10.06 -17.18 -15.31
C SER A 324 9.40 -15.80 -15.34
N PRO A 325 8.13 -15.69 -15.78
CA PRO A 325 7.41 -14.42 -15.74
C PRO A 325 7.09 -14.04 -14.29
N MET A 326 7.56 -12.87 -13.89
CA MET A 326 7.32 -12.28 -12.57
C MET A 326 6.58 -10.96 -12.66
N PRO A 327 5.78 -10.59 -11.65
CA PRO A 327 5.15 -9.28 -11.59
C PRO A 327 6.18 -8.14 -11.79
N GLY A 328 5.87 -7.19 -12.66
CA GLY A 328 6.67 -5.99 -12.81
C GLY A 328 6.22 -4.87 -11.88
N ARG A 329 6.60 -3.65 -12.26
CA ARG A 329 6.24 -2.45 -11.49
C ARG A 329 4.79 -2.08 -11.82
N PRO A 330 3.94 -1.80 -10.82
CA PRO A 330 2.56 -1.36 -11.06
C PRO A 330 2.46 0.09 -11.57
N TYR A 331 3.60 0.75 -11.80
CA TYR A 331 3.72 2.11 -12.31
C TYR A 331 4.64 2.16 -13.52
N GLN A 332 4.38 3.11 -14.42
CA GLN A 332 5.16 3.34 -15.63
C GLN A 332 5.65 4.79 -15.67
N TRP A 333 6.83 4.98 -16.23
CA TRP A 333 7.45 6.30 -16.41
C TRP A 333 7.34 6.70 -17.88
N THR A 334 6.90 7.92 -18.15
CA THR A 334 6.94 8.48 -19.51
C THR A 334 8.36 8.73 -19.99
N ASN A 335 9.26 9.04 -19.07
CA ASN A 335 10.71 9.11 -19.27
C ASN A 335 11.37 8.02 -18.40
N PRO A 336 11.39 6.75 -18.84
CA PRO A 336 11.95 5.68 -18.05
C PRO A 336 13.44 5.91 -17.85
N TRP A 337 13.90 5.64 -16.62
CA TRP A 337 15.32 5.51 -16.36
C TRP A 337 15.86 4.25 -17.01
N PRO A 338 17.14 4.22 -17.40
CA PRO A 338 17.76 2.99 -17.88
C PRO A 338 17.61 1.88 -16.84
N ASP A 339 17.51 0.63 -17.29
CA ASP A 339 17.58 -0.52 -16.40
C ASP A 339 18.89 -0.42 -15.62
N LEU A 340 18.77 -0.22 -14.31
CA LEU A 340 19.94 -0.08 -13.46
C LEU A 340 20.57 -1.47 -13.30
N PRO A 341 21.89 -1.59 -13.51
CA PRO A 341 22.56 -2.84 -13.27
C PRO A 341 22.39 -3.25 -11.80
N PRO A 342 22.50 -4.55 -11.48
CA PRO A 342 22.52 -5.00 -10.09
C PRO A 342 23.50 -4.18 -9.27
N SER A 343 23.09 -3.77 -8.06
CA SER A 343 23.98 -3.01 -7.19
C SER A 343 25.23 -3.81 -6.89
N LYS A 344 26.40 -3.19 -7.06
CA LYS A 344 27.70 -3.71 -6.59
C LYS A 344 28.24 -2.76 -5.54
N ASN A 345 27.45 -2.48 -4.51
CA ASN A 345 27.65 -1.30 -3.71
C ASN A 345 28.59 -1.53 -2.54
N LEU A 346 28.50 -2.64 -1.81
CA LEU A 346 29.37 -2.80 -0.65
C LEU A 346 30.76 -3.25 -1.02
N GLU A 347 30.92 -4.17 -1.97
CA GLU A 347 32.25 -4.57 -2.44
C GLU A 347 33.00 -3.38 -3.04
N LEU A 348 32.33 -2.57 -3.89
CA LEU A 348 32.95 -1.38 -4.46
C LEU A 348 33.15 -0.28 -3.42
N ALA A 349 32.23 -0.09 -2.48
CA ALA A 349 32.39 0.92 -1.43
C ALA A 349 33.54 0.56 -0.46
N PHE A 350 33.66 -0.71 -0.06
CA PHE A 350 34.80 -1.19 0.71
C PHE A 350 36.11 -1.12 -0.08
N ALA A 351 36.10 -1.49 -1.37
CA ALA A 351 37.28 -1.39 -2.23
C ALA A 351 37.77 0.05 -2.42
N ARG A 352 36.85 1.03 -2.42
CA ARG A 352 37.18 2.46 -2.49
C ARG A 352 37.69 3.03 -1.17
N GLY A 353 37.37 2.39 -0.03
CA GLY A 353 37.85 2.78 1.29
C GLY A 353 37.34 4.14 1.81
N GLU A 354 36.40 4.77 1.11
CA GLU A 354 35.87 6.10 1.48
C GLU A 354 34.36 6.04 1.73
N PRO A 355 33.91 6.19 2.98
CA PRO A 355 32.49 6.29 3.28
C PRO A 355 31.91 7.59 2.73
N GLN A 356 30.67 7.53 2.25
CA GLN A 356 29.94 8.69 1.70
C GLN A 356 28.56 8.85 2.34
N PRO A 357 28.48 9.21 3.64
CA PRO A 357 27.20 9.49 4.28
C PRO A 357 26.42 10.58 3.52
N LEU A 358 25.08 10.53 3.60
CA LEU A 358 24.24 11.61 3.10
C LEU A 358 24.70 12.96 3.65
N LYS A 359 24.99 13.90 2.74
CA LYS A 359 25.33 15.28 3.11
C LYS A 359 24.05 15.99 3.53
N GLY A 360 23.96 16.33 4.81
CA GLY A 360 22.89 17.15 5.37
C GLY A 360 23.03 18.62 5.01
N GLY A 361 21.90 19.33 4.93
CA GLY A 361 21.83 20.78 5.04
C GLY A 361 21.92 21.26 6.49
N GLN A 362 21.45 22.48 6.76
CA GLN A 362 21.33 22.99 8.12
C GLN A 362 20.19 22.28 8.87
N ILE A 363 20.40 22.02 10.15
CA ILE A 363 19.35 21.51 11.04
C ILE A 363 18.16 22.47 11.01
N ASP A 364 16.98 21.94 10.73
CA ASP A 364 15.69 22.63 10.62
C ASP A 364 14.61 21.74 11.26
N GLU A 365 13.77 22.31 12.12
CA GLU A 365 12.67 21.61 12.80
C GLU A 365 11.48 21.30 11.86
N SER A 366 11.62 21.63 10.57
CA SER A 366 10.63 21.31 9.54
C SER A 366 10.39 19.80 9.35
N LEU A 367 9.14 19.44 9.08
CA LEU A 367 8.77 18.07 8.71
C LEU A 367 9.37 17.67 7.34
N PRO A 368 9.53 16.36 7.04
CA PRO A 368 10.29 15.89 5.89
C PRO A 368 9.87 16.47 4.54
N PHE A 369 8.57 16.66 4.30
CA PHE A 369 8.05 17.22 3.04
C PHE A 369 7.81 18.73 3.08
N SER A 370 8.32 19.43 4.10
CA SER A 370 8.26 20.89 4.13
C SER A 370 8.88 21.51 2.86
N GLY A 371 8.18 22.50 2.31
CA GLY A 371 8.52 23.13 1.03
C GLY A 371 8.02 22.38 -0.21
N LEU A 372 7.47 21.16 -0.07
CA LEU A 372 6.75 20.49 -1.16
C LEU A 372 5.35 21.08 -1.27
N ARG A 373 4.92 21.44 -2.48
CA ARG A 373 3.57 21.91 -2.78
C ARG A 373 2.89 20.91 -3.71
N VAL A 374 1.68 20.51 -3.38
CA VAL A 374 0.92 19.50 -4.12
C VAL A 374 -0.48 20.02 -4.40
N ILE A 375 -0.91 19.91 -5.65
CA ILE A 375 -2.31 20.14 -6.03
C ILE A 375 -2.99 18.78 -6.13
N GLU A 376 -3.97 18.52 -5.26
CA GLU A 376 -4.76 17.30 -5.29
C GLU A 376 -6.01 17.52 -6.16
N VAL A 377 -6.00 16.96 -7.37
CA VAL A 377 -7.15 16.94 -8.30
C VAL A 377 -7.72 15.52 -8.38
N THR A 378 -8.04 14.97 -7.22
CA THR A 378 -8.53 13.59 -7.11
C THR A 378 -9.86 13.52 -6.38
N ASN A 379 -10.67 12.54 -6.78
CA ASN A 379 -11.90 12.17 -6.09
C ASN A 379 -11.73 10.81 -5.43
N ASN A 380 -12.24 10.68 -4.22
CA ASN A 380 -12.31 9.44 -3.47
C ASN A 380 -10.96 8.75 -3.12
N TRP A 381 -11.02 7.87 -2.13
CA TRP A 381 -9.98 7.04 -1.49
C TRP A 381 -8.52 7.30 -1.84
N ALA A 382 -8.01 6.78 -2.95
CA ALA A 382 -6.57 6.65 -3.19
C ALA A 382 -5.82 7.99 -3.22
N GLY A 383 -6.31 8.96 -4.00
CA GLY A 383 -5.67 10.27 -4.14
C GLY A 383 -5.67 11.11 -2.85
N PRO A 384 -6.82 11.25 -2.17
CA PRO A 384 -6.90 11.88 -0.86
C PRO A 384 -6.02 11.21 0.18
N ILE A 385 -5.93 9.87 0.24
CA ILE A 385 -5.03 9.17 1.19
C ILE A 385 -3.57 9.48 0.88
N ALA A 386 -3.15 9.36 -0.38
CA ALA A 386 -1.77 9.65 -0.79
C ALA A 386 -1.37 11.10 -0.46
N CYS A 387 -2.24 12.06 -0.77
CA CYS A 387 -1.97 13.47 -0.47
C CYS A 387 -2.03 13.76 1.02
N ARG A 388 -2.87 13.06 1.80
CA ARG A 388 -2.88 13.17 3.26
C ARG A 388 -1.57 12.73 3.87
N HIS A 389 -1.00 11.61 3.43
CA HIS A 389 0.31 11.16 3.92
C HIS A 389 1.42 12.21 3.68
N LEU A 390 1.38 12.91 2.55
CA LEU A 390 2.30 14.02 2.28
C LEU A 390 2.02 15.23 3.19
N ALA A 391 0.74 15.59 3.37
CA ALA A 391 0.33 16.71 4.22
C ALA A 391 0.68 16.50 5.70
N ASP A 392 0.42 15.30 6.23
CA ASP A 392 0.76 14.89 7.61
C ASP A 392 2.28 14.98 7.87
N LEU A 393 3.09 14.92 6.81
CA LEU A 393 4.55 15.05 6.83
C LEU A 393 5.04 16.42 6.31
N GLY A 394 4.17 17.43 6.30
CA GLY A 394 4.52 18.84 6.12
C GLY A 394 4.42 19.40 4.70
N ALA A 395 3.92 18.64 3.72
CA ALA A 395 3.67 19.19 2.39
C ALA A 395 2.50 20.19 2.42
N GLU A 396 2.60 21.29 1.68
CA GLU A 396 1.46 22.16 1.40
C GLU A 396 0.58 21.52 0.33
N VAL A 397 -0.46 20.81 0.78
CA VAL A 397 -1.43 20.18 -0.10
C VAL A 397 -2.64 21.08 -0.27
N ILE A 398 -2.97 21.39 -1.51
CA ILE A 398 -4.16 22.16 -1.90
C ILE A 398 -5.09 21.21 -2.66
N LYS A 399 -6.19 20.83 -2.02
CA LYS A 399 -7.26 20.05 -2.62
C LYS A 399 -8.14 20.93 -3.47
N VAL A 400 -8.45 20.44 -4.67
CA VAL A 400 -9.42 21.04 -5.58
C VAL A 400 -10.67 20.17 -5.58
N GLU A 401 -11.79 20.73 -5.12
CA GLU A 401 -13.09 20.06 -5.09
C GLU A 401 -14.11 20.71 -6.03
N LEU A 402 -15.08 19.91 -6.47
CA LEU A 402 -16.25 20.40 -7.18
C LEU A 402 -17.35 20.71 -6.16
N ALA A 403 -17.73 21.99 -6.02
CA ALA A 403 -18.81 22.40 -5.11
C ALA A 403 -20.13 21.66 -5.38
N ALA A 404 -20.43 21.35 -6.64
CA ALA A 404 -21.65 20.64 -7.02
C ALA A 404 -21.61 19.13 -6.70
N ARG A 405 -20.42 18.54 -6.50
CA ARG A 405 -20.23 17.09 -6.30
C ARG A 405 -19.03 16.82 -5.38
N PRO A 406 -19.12 17.16 -4.09
CA PRO A 406 -18.01 17.05 -3.15
C PRO A 406 -17.76 15.58 -2.73
N ALA A 407 -16.86 14.89 -3.44
CA ALA A 407 -16.66 13.45 -3.30
C ALA A 407 -16.34 13.01 -1.85
N THR A 408 -15.40 13.70 -1.19
CA THR A 408 -14.98 13.31 0.17
C THR A 408 -15.96 13.72 1.26
N ARG A 409 -16.96 14.53 0.92
CA ARG A 409 -17.98 15.04 1.87
C ARG A 409 -19.30 14.30 1.75
N ALA A 410 -19.31 13.07 1.23
CA ALA A 410 -20.54 12.37 0.87
C ALA A 410 -20.95 11.24 1.85
N SER A 411 -20.15 10.93 2.88
CA SER A 411 -20.40 9.76 3.74
C SER A 411 -19.94 9.93 5.19
N HIS A 412 -20.33 9.00 6.05
CA HIS A 412 -19.93 8.90 7.45
C HIS A 412 -20.40 10.05 8.34
N TYR A 413 -21.73 10.15 8.51
CA TYR A 413 -22.37 11.20 9.30
C TYR A 413 -22.94 10.69 10.63
N ALA A 414 -22.97 11.57 11.63
CA ALA A 414 -23.63 11.32 12.91
C ALA A 414 -25.11 10.96 12.72
N GLY A 415 -25.53 9.85 13.33
CA GLY A 415 -26.90 9.34 13.20
C GLY A 415 -27.31 8.95 11.78
N LEU A 416 -26.34 8.78 10.86
CA LEU A 416 -26.57 8.58 9.43
C LEU A 416 -27.37 9.73 8.77
N ASP A 417 -27.41 10.89 9.41
CA ASP A 417 -28.06 12.09 8.89
C ASP A 417 -26.98 13.11 8.47
N PRO A 418 -26.87 13.43 7.17
CA PRO A 418 -25.96 14.48 6.72
C PRO A 418 -26.29 15.83 7.38
N GLY A 419 -27.57 16.10 7.64
CA GLY A 419 -28.03 17.36 8.18
C GLY A 419 -27.79 18.54 7.24
N LYS A 420 -28.25 19.73 7.68
CA LYS A 420 -28.15 20.97 6.90
C LYS A 420 -26.71 21.44 6.67
N TYR A 421 -25.79 21.12 7.58
CA TYR A 421 -24.39 21.56 7.57
C TYR A 421 -23.40 20.40 7.33
N HIS A 422 -23.80 19.43 6.51
CA HIS A 422 -23.04 18.20 6.21
C HIS A 422 -21.60 18.43 5.76
N TRP A 423 -21.31 19.59 5.16
CA TRP A 423 -20.02 19.95 4.58
C TRP A 423 -18.84 19.73 5.53
N ASN A 424 -19.01 19.97 6.84
CA ASN A 424 -17.95 19.84 7.85
C ASN A 424 -18.21 18.74 8.90
N THR A 425 -19.23 17.89 8.69
CA THR A 425 -19.58 16.83 9.65
C THR A 425 -19.35 15.43 9.09
N SER A 426 -18.94 15.32 7.83
CA SER A 426 -18.55 14.06 7.21
C SER A 426 -17.24 13.54 7.82
N GLY A 427 -17.30 12.36 8.44
CA GLY A 427 -16.12 11.66 8.94
C GLY A 427 -15.16 11.27 7.83
N TYR A 428 -15.68 11.01 6.63
CA TYR A 428 -14.85 10.78 5.45
C TYR A 428 -13.99 12.01 5.11
N PHE A 429 -14.62 13.19 5.10
CA PHE A 429 -13.91 14.45 4.87
C PHE A 429 -12.85 14.71 5.95
N ASN A 430 -13.23 14.54 7.22
CA ASN A 430 -12.36 14.78 8.36
C ASN A 430 -11.10 13.89 8.32
N GLU A 431 -11.28 12.61 8.00
CA GLU A 431 -10.18 11.65 7.99
C GLU A 431 -9.25 11.82 6.78
N MET A 432 -9.81 12.13 5.60
CA MET A 432 -9.04 12.25 4.37
C MET A 432 -8.34 13.60 4.19
N ASN A 433 -8.90 14.69 4.73
CA ASN A 433 -8.50 16.06 4.36
C ASN A 433 -7.85 16.86 5.48
N ARG A 434 -7.54 16.23 6.63
CA ARG A 434 -6.72 16.86 7.66
C ARG A 434 -5.38 17.32 7.07
N ASN A 435 -4.85 18.43 7.61
CA ASN A 435 -3.62 19.08 7.18
C ASN A 435 -3.60 19.61 5.73
N LYS A 436 -4.70 19.53 4.99
CA LYS A 436 -4.82 20.09 3.64
C LYS A 436 -5.50 21.46 3.65
N ARG A 437 -5.18 22.26 2.65
CA ARG A 437 -5.99 23.42 2.22
C ARG A 437 -6.99 22.95 1.19
N ASP A 438 -8.14 23.61 1.10
CA ASP A 438 -9.20 23.22 0.19
C ASP A 438 -9.70 24.44 -0.60
N ILE A 439 -9.97 24.25 -1.89
CA ILE A 439 -10.59 25.22 -2.76
C ILE A 439 -11.62 24.54 -3.66
N ALA A 440 -12.78 25.17 -3.81
CA ALA A 440 -13.77 24.73 -4.78
C ALA A 440 -13.49 25.39 -6.15
N LEU A 441 -13.20 24.59 -7.17
CA LEU A 441 -13.03 25.05 -8.56
C LEU A 441 -13.75 24.12 -9.54
N ASN A 442 -14.62 24.70 -10.37
CA ASN A 442 -15.12 24.15 -11.62
C ASN A 442 -14.12 24.37 -12.78
N LEU A 443 -13.25 23.38 -12.98
CA LEU A 443 -12.27 23.33 -14.07
C LEU A 443 -12.88 23.28 -15.49
N ALA A 444 -14.21 23.19 -15.63
CA ALA A 444 -14.89 23.26 -16.92
C ALA A 444 -15.22 24.69 -17.38
N THR A 445 -14.88 25.72 -16.59
CA THR A 445 -15.13 27.13 -16.92
C THR A 445 -13.86 27.96 -16.82
N ASP A 446 -13.73 28.98 -17.66
CA ASP A 446 -12.53 29.86 -17.68
C ASP A 446 -12.30 30.57 -16.34
N LYS A 447 -13.36 30.84 -15.57
CA LYS A 447 -13.27 31.50 -14.26
C LYS A 447 -12.66 30.59 -13.19
N GLY A 448 -12.71 29.28 -13.41
CA GLY A 448 -12.49 28.29 -12.36
C GLY A 448 -13.67 28.15 -11.43
#